data_AF-A0A5R9ACE1-F1
#
_entry.id   AF-A0A5R9ACE1-F1
#
_cell.length_a   1.000
_cell.length_b   1.000
_cell.length_c   1.000
_cell.angle_alpha   90.00
_cell.angle_beta   90.00
_cell.angle_gamma   90.00
#
_symmetry.space_group_name_H-M   'P 1'
#
loop_
_entity.id
_entity.type
_entity.pdbx_description
1 polymer ?
#
loop_
_entity_poly.entity_id
_entity_poly.type
_entity_poly.pdbx_seq_one_letter_code
_entity_poly.pdbx_strand_id
1 'polypeptide(L)'
;MTSSLSAQDYFKLNEEVQIIPDGNPIIYSDANSYTKAECRINYKQEITLLGFKNDRWYFETENCKGFIRDMHIAQKQKVKEQKDLVLLQQNEQELVAEKEKEKEKEIQRIKEKSECQYVTNEIDKFDNIQKRLTKSYLISTELDDLRIALGNYDGKKIFSIGSIHDLGCTSPLSNDVSFAKIKLENGEIVIIRHNGDLDCGSFGLDGVISSSNYNKLISSPIQLIRLQGTDGYHDYDYFTYKEVLVDKLKCIN
;
A
#
# COMPACT_ATOMS: atom_id res chain seq x y z
N MET A 1 -38.78 4.40 -0.89
CA MET A 1 -37.70 3.47 -0.48
C MET A 1 -37.10 4.05 0.79
N THR A 2 -37.53 3.53 1.94
CA THR A 2 -37.10 3.96 3.27
C THR A 2 -35.71 3.42 3.54
N SER A 3 -34.70 4.28 3.50
CA SER A 3 -33.36 3.95 3.98
C SER A 3 -33.41 3.81 5.51
N SER A 4 -33.39 2.56 5.96
CA SER A 4 -33.17 2.23 7.36
C SER A 4 -31.74 2.63 7.74
N LEU A 5 -31.57 3.85 8.24
CA LEU A 5 -30.37 4.29 8.94
C LEU A 5 -30.10 3.30 10.08
N SER A 6 -29.10 2.44 9.91
CA SER A 6 -28.67 1.48 10.92
C SER A 6 -27.67 2.14 11.86
N ALA A 7 -27.54 1.62 13.07
CA ALA A 7 -26.71 2.13 14.16
C ALA A 7 -25.17 2.16 13.92
N GLN A 8 -24.71 2.14 12.66
CA GLN A 8 -23.29 2.12 12.25
C GLN A 8 -22.71 3.51 11.91
N ASP A 9 -23.52 4.57 11.93
CA ASP A 9 -23.08 5.88 11.42
C ASP A 9 -22.53 6.85 12.47
N TYR A 10 -22.44 6.46 13.75
CA TYR A 10 -21.94 7.32 14.82
C TYR A 10 -21.45 6.53 16.04
N PHE A 11 -20.64 7.17 16.87
CA PHE A 11 -20.23 6.60 18.16
C PHE A 11 -21.30 6.93 19.19
N LYS A 12 -21.91 5.89 19.77
CA LYS A 12 -22.96 6.05 20.78
C LYS A 12 -22.42 6.74 22.02
N LEU A 13 -23.22 7.61 22.60
CA LEU A 13 -22.92 8.16 23.92
C LEU A 13 -23.10 7.06 24.97
N ASN A 14 -22.38 7.17 26.08
CA ASN A 14 -22.58 6.28 27.22
C ASN A 14 -23.90 6.59 27.93
N GLU A 15 -24.37 7.83 27.82
CA GLU A 15 -25.64 8.28 28.33
C GLU A 15 -26.33 9.20 27.33
N GLU A 16 -27.66 9.10 27.26
CA GLU A 16 -28.48 10.05 26.52
C GLU A 16 -28.37 11.46 27.13
N VAL A 17 -28.25 12.47 26.27
CA VAL A 17 -28.15 13.87 26.70
C VAL A 17 -29.25 14.69 26.03
N GLN A 18 -30.17 15.20 26.85
CA GLN A 18 -31.23 16.10 26.40
C GLN A 18 -30.72 17.54 26.31
N ILE A 19 -30.95 18.17 25.16
CA ILE A 19 -30.54 19.56 24.90
C ILE A 19 -31.59 20.28 24.05
N ILE A 20 -31.57 21.62 24.10
CA ILE A 20 -32.27 22.48 23.14
C ILE A 20 -31.20 23.06 22.22
N PRO A 21 -31.29 22.87 20.89
CA PRO A 21 -30.29 23.39 19.95
C PRO A 21 -30.27 24.92 19.91
N ASP A 22 -29.08 25.47 19.71
CA ASP A 22 -28.88 26.91 19.54
C ASP A 22 -29.23 27.34 18.10
N GLY A 23 -30.23 28.22 17.99
CA GLY A 23 -30.67 28.80 16.73
C GLY A 23 -31.49 27.84 15.86
N ASN A 24 -31.35 27.96 14.53
CA ASN A 24 -32.06 27.14 13.55
C ASN A 24 -31.09 26.17 12.87
N PRO A 25 -30.76 25.03 13.49
CA PRO A 25 -29.78 24.11 12.95
C PRO A 25 -30.25 23.48 11.64
N ILE A 26 -29.30 23.26 10.74
CA ILE A 26 -29.52 22.41 9.55
C ILE A 26 -29.36 20.96 9.99
N ILE A 27 -30.35 20.13 9.64
CA ILE A 27 -30.31 18.70 9.90
C ILE A 27 -29.73 17.98 8.69
N TYR A 28 -28.76 17.12 8.93
CA TYR A 28 -28.12 16.30 7.89
C TYR A 28 -28.59 14.85 7.98
N SER A 29 -28.72 14.18 6.84
CA SER A 29 -29.12 12.77 6.78
C SER A 29 -28.00 11.81 7.19
N ASP A 30 -26.74 12.25 7.13
CA ASP A 30 -25.56 11.45 7.47
C ASP A 30 -24.44 12.33 8.07
N ALA A 31 -23.49 11.69 8.74
CA ALA A 31 -22.38 12.38 9.41
C ALA A 31 -21.30 12.92 8.44
N ASN A 32 -21.24 12.41 7.21
CA ASN A 32 -20.08 12.56 6.31
C ASN A 32 -20.34 13.48 5.11
N SER A 33 -21.59 13.82 4.83
CA SER A 33 -22.03 14.56 3.66
C SER A 33 -22.79 15.82 4.07
N TYR A 34 -23.08 16.71 3.13
CA TYR A 34 -23.93 17.89 3.39
C TYR A 34 -25.38 17.68 2.98
N THR A 35 -25.78 16.43 2.73
CA THR A 35 -27.15 16.07 2.39
C THR A 35 -28.06 16.42 3.55
N LYS A 36 -29.05 17.27 3.28
CA LYS A 36 -30.02 17.71 4.28
C LYS A 36 -31.02 16.59 4.54
N ALA A 37 -31.35 16.36 5.80
CA ALA A 37 -32.50 15.53 6.14
C ALA A 37 -33.79 16.21 5.68
N GLU A 38 -34.83 15.41 5.41
CA GLU A 38 -36.14 15.90 5.00
C GLU A 38 -36.93 16.55 6.16
N CYS A 39 -36.41 16.49 7.39
CA CYS A 39 -37.06 17.02 8.58
C CYS A 39 -36.43 18.31 9.11
N ARG A 40 -37.20 19.03 9.92
CA ARG A 40 -36.78 20.26 10.62
C ARG A 40 -37.09 20.12 12.10
N ILE A 41 -36.27 20.74 12.93
CA ILE A 41 -36.52 20.87 14.37
C ILE A 41 -36.77 22.33 14.70
N ASN A 42 -37.64 22.58 15.68
CA ASN A 42 -37.91 23.92 16.17
C ASN A 42 -36.77 24.37 17.12
N TYR A 43 -36.38 25.64 17.10
CA TYR A 43 -35.32 26.22 17.95
C TYR A 43 -35.60 26.16 19.47
N LYS A 44 -36.80 25.73 19.88
CA LYS A 44 -37.15 25.45 21.29
C LYS A 44 -37.43 23.97 21.57
N GLN A 45 -37.28 23.11 20.56
CA GLN A 45 -37.56 21.69 20.71
C GLN A 45 -36.39 21.03 21.42
N GLU A 46 -36.70 20.31 22.50
CA GLU A 46 -35.73 19.44 23.15
C GLU A 46 -35.47 18.22 22.26
N ILE A 47 -34.19 17.86 22.14
CA ILE A 47 -33.74 16.69 21.41
C ILE A 47 -32.83 15.84 22.29
N THR A 48 -32.83 14.54 22.04
CA THR A 48 -31.93 13.60 22.70
C THR A 48 -30.73 13.31 21.80
N LEU A 49 -29.54 13.67 22.26
CA LEU A 49 -28.29 13.29 21.61
C LEU A 49 -27.99 11.83 21.94
N LEU A 50 -27.74 11.05 20.88
CA LEU A 50 -27.53 9.60 20.95
C LEU A 50 -26.11 9.20 20.52
N GLY A 51 -25.40 10.08 19.83
CA GLY A 51 -24.02 9.84 19.46
C GLY A 51 -23.35 10.98 18.73
N PHE A 52 -22.07 10.79 18.43
CA PHE A 52 -21.23 11.82 17.82
C PHE A 52 -20.29 11.25 16.75
N LYS A 53 -20.10 11.99 15.65
CA LYS A 53 -19.14 11.68 14.58
C LYS A 53 -18.89 12.91 13.72
N ASN A 54 -17.64 13.14 13.30
CA ASN A 54 -17.26 14.19 12.32
C ASN A 54 -17.84 15.57 12.65
N ASP A 55 -17.74 15.97 13.92
CA ASP A 55 -18.25 17.23 14.45
C ASP A 55 -19.78 17.39 14.41
N ARG A 56 -20.49 16.27 14.41
CA ARG A 56 -21.95 16.23 14.39
C ARG A 56 -22.51 15.26 15.39
N TRP A 57 -23.61 15.67 16.00
CA TRP A 57 -24.38 14.89 16.94
C TRP A 57 -25.55 14.23 16.24
N TYR A 58 -25.64 12.91 16.37
CA TYR A 58 -26.83 12.17 16.00
C TYR A 58 -27.89 12.35 17.08
N PHE A 59 -29.13 12.61 16.65
CA PHE A 59 -30.28 12.73 17.51
C PHE A 59 -31.49 12.07 16.88
N GLU A 60 -32.47 11.75 17.71
CA GLU A 60 -33.76 11.20 17.28
C GLU A 60 -34.90 11.81 18.10
N THR A 61 -36.01 12.07 17.42
CA THR A 61 -37.29 12.54 17.96
C THR A 61 -38.41 11.80 17.23
N GLU A 62 -39.65 11.92 17.71
CA GLU A 62 -40.81 11.25 17.10
C GLU A 62 -40.96 11.52 15.59
N ASN A 63 -40.57 12.71 15.12
CA ASN A 63 -40.81 13.17 13.75
C ASN A 63 -39.53 13.50 12.96
N CYS A 64 -38.34 13.36 13.58
CA CYS A 64 -37.09 13.76 12.95
C CYS A 64 -35.91 13.01 13.55
N LYS A 65 -35.02 12.54 12.68
CA LYS A 65 -33.71 11.99 13.04
C LYS A 65 -32.67 12.47 12.07
N GLY A 66 -31.44 12.59 12.54
CA GLY A 66 -30.33 13.02 11.70
C GLY A 66 -29.20 13.59 12.53
N PHE A 67 -28.39 14.41 11.87
CA PHE A 67 -27.16 14.96 12.42
C PHE A 67 -27.24 16.48 12.53
N ILE A 68 -26.80 17.03 13.65
CA ILE A 68 -26.66 18.47 13.90
C ILE A 68 -25.20 18.79 14.16
N ARG A 69 -24.69 19.89 13.62
CA ARG A 69 -23.30 20.32 13.89
C ARG A 69 -23.12 20.70 15.36
N ASP A 70 -21.95 20.38 15.89
CA ASP A 70 -21.53 20.69 17.26
C ASP A 70 -21.71 22.16 17.65
N MET A 71 -21.52 23.07 16.70
CA MET A 71 -21.70 24.51 16.91
C MET A 71 -23.12 24.94 17.29
N HIS A 72 -24.13 24.08 17.07
CA HIS A 72 -25.52 24.32 17.48
C HIS A 72 -25.86 23.65 18.82
N ILE A 73 -24.88 23.05 19.49
CA ILE A 73 -25.08 22.38 20.77
C ILE A 73 -24.43 23.22 21.85
N ALA A 74 -25.23 23.64 22.83
CA ALA A 74 -24.71 24.31 24.02
C ALA A 74 -23.72 23.38 24.73
N GLN A 75 -22.48 23.83 24.88
CA GLN A 75 -21.36 23.08 25.47
C GLN A 75 -21.50 22.99 27.00
N LYS A 76 -22.54 22.31 27.46
CA LYS A 76 -22.72 21.97 28.87
C LYS A 76 -21.70 20.92 29.28
N GLN A 77 -21.31 20.91 30.55
CA GLN A 77 -20.32 19.98 31.11
C GLN A 77 -20.58 18.52 30.69
N LYS A 78 -21.84 18.06 30.81
CA LYS A 78 -22.24 16.70 30.43
C LYS A 78 -22.04 16.39 28.94
N VAL A 79 -22.36 17.34 28.05
CA VAL A 79 -22.17 17.18 26.59
C VAL A 79 -20.68 17.04 26.28
N LYS A 80 -19.86 17.90 26.91
CA LYS A 80 -18.41 17.88 26.75
C LYS A 80 -17.81 16.55 27.21
N GLU A 81 -18.18 16.05 28.39
CA GLU A 81 -17.70 14.77 28.91
C GLU A 81 -18.03 13.60 27.99
N GLN A 82 -19.27 13.55 27.47
CA GLN A 82 -19.67 12.51 26.52
C GLN A 82 -18.90 12.61 25.19
N LYS A 83 -18.68 13.84 24.68
CA LYS A 83 -17.87 14.08 23.47
C LYS A 83 -16.43 13.61 23.67
N ASP A 84 -15.80 13.98 24.79
CA ASP A 84 -14.41 13.65 25.09
C ASP A 84 -14.24 12.12 25.20
N LEU A 85 -15.19 11.42 25.84
CA LEU A 85 -15.18 9.95 25.91
C LEU A 85 -15.31 9.29 24.53
N VAL A 86 -16.21 9.80 23.68
CA VAL A 86 -16.37 9.31 22.31
C VAL A 86 -15.11 9.53 21.47
N LEU A 87 -14.47 10.70 21.59
CA LEU A 87 -13.23 11.01 20.88
C LEU A 87 -12.08 10.10 21.33
N LEU A 88 -12.00 9.77 22.63
CA LEU A 88 -11.03 8.79 23.13
C LEU A 88 -11.27 7.41 22.54
N GLN A 89 -12.52 6.94 22.49
CA GLN A 89 -12.87 5.65 21.87
C GLN A 89 -12.55 5.63 20.37
N GLN A 90 -12.79 6.73 19.66
CA GLN A 90 -12.41 6.89 18.25
C GLN A 90 -10.90 6.71 18.05
N ASN A 91 -10.10 7.45 18.81
CA ASN A 91 -8.65 7.38 18.73
C ASN A 91 -8.11 5.98 19.07
N GLU A 92 -8.68 5.31 20.08
CA GLU A 92 -8.31 3.95 20.43
C GLU A 92 -8.62 2.95 19.29
N GLN A 93 -9.81 3.04 18.69
CA GLN A 93 -10.18 2.18 17.55
C GLN A 93 -9.28 2.44 16.33
N GLU A 94 -8.96 3.70 16.03
CA GLU A 94 -8.05 4.06 14.94
C GLU A 94 -6.65 3.50 15.18
N LEU A 95 -6.13 3.62 16.40
CA LEU A 95 -4.82 3.06 16.77
C LEU A 95 -4.79 1.53 16.69
N VAL A 96 -5.86 0.85 17.09
CA VAL A 96 -5.99 -0.60 16.95
C VAL A 96 -6.02 -1.00 15.49
N ALA A 97 -6.83 -0.32 14.67
CA ALA A 97 -6.92 -0.60 13.23
C ALA A 97 -5.60 -0.33 12.50
N GLU A 98 -4.85 0.69 12.89
CA GLU A 98 -3.51 0.97 12.34
C GLU A 98 -2.53 -0.16 12.68
N LYS A 99 -2.48 -0.60 13.95
CA LYS A 99 -1.66 -1.73 14.39
C LYS A 99 -2.04 -3.04 13.70
N GLU A 100 -3.32 -3.29 13.47
CA GLU A 100 -3.79 -4.47 12.73
C GLU A 100 -3.35 -4.41 11.27
N LYS A 101 -3.49 -3.27 10.60
CA LYS A 101 -2.97 -3.06 9.24
C LYS A 101 -1.45 -3.25 9.15
N GLU A 102 -0.70 -2.78 10.15
CA GLU A 102 0.75 -3.01 10.21
C GLU A 102 1.09 -4.50 10.34
N LYS A 103 0.39 -5.23 11.23
CA LYS A 103 0.55 -6.68 11.37
C LYS A 103 0.20 -7.42 10.08
N GLU A 104 -0.88 -7.05 9.40
CA GLU A 104 -1.26 -7.65 8.12
C GLU A 104 -0.20 -7.41 7.04
N LYS A 105 0.33 -6.18 6.96
CA LYS A 105 1.45 -5.85 6.06
C LYS A 105 2.69 -6.67 6.38
N GLU A 106 3.00 -6.89 7.66
CA GLU A 106 4.13 -7.72 8.08
C GLU A 106 3.95 -9.19 7.71
N ILE A 107 2.76 -9.76 7.96
CA ILE A 107 2.42 -11.14 7.56
C ILE A 107 2.53 -11.29 6.04
N GLN A 108 2.00 -10.32 5.28
CA GLN A 108 2.08 -10.32 3.82
C GLN A 108 3.54 -10.25 3.34
N ARG A 109 4.38 -9.41 3.95
CA ARG A 109 5.83 -9.37 3.66
C ARG A 109 6.50 -10.71 3.95
N ILE A 110 6.21 -11.34 5.08
CA ILE A 110 6.78 -12.67 5.43
C ILE A 110 6.37 -13.70 4.38
N LYS A 111 5.10 -13.71 3.97
CA LYS A 111 4.58 -14.61 2.95
C LYS A 111 5.22 -14.36 1.58
N GLU A 112 5.37 -13.09 1.20
CA GLU A 112 6.06 -12.69 -0.01
C GLU A 112 7.52 -13.10 -0.02
N LYS A 113 8.19 -13.18 1.14
CA LYS A 113 9.56 -13.69 1.25
C LYS A 113 9.62 -15.23 1.21
N SER A 114 8.70 -15.92 1.87
CA SER A 114 8.73 -17.38 1.96
C SER A 114 8.20 -18.11 0.73
N GLU A 115 7.23 -17.55 0.00
CA GLU A 115 6.56 -18.20 -1.13
C GLU A 115 7.01 -17.66 -2.50
N CYS A 116 7.00 -18.51 -3.52
CA CYS A 116 7.27 -18.12 -4.90
C CYS A 116 5.96 -17.66 -5.58
N GLN A 117 5.88 -16.39 -5.94
CA GLN A 117 4.74 -15.85 -6.68
C GLN A 117 5.10 -15.68 -8.16
N TYR A 118 4.23 -16.13 -9.05
CA TYR A 118 4.46 -16.15 -10.50
C TYR A 118 3.46 -15.27 -11.25
N VAL A 119 3.94 -14.59 -12.29
CA VAL A 119 3.11 -14.00 -13.36
C VAL A 119 2.74 -15.09 -14.36
N THR A 120 3.73 -15.92 -14.71
CA THR A 120 3.57 -17.03 -15.64
C THR A 120 4.23 -18.26 -15.04
N ASN A 121 3.53 -19.39 -15.04
CA ASN A 121 4.08 -20.69 -14.69
C ASN A 121 3.33 -21.75 -15.49
N GLU A 122 3.68 -21.85 -16.76
CA GLU A 122 2.97 -22.71 -17.71
C GLU A 122 3.94 -23.48 -18.60
N ILE A 123 3.41 -24.54 -19.20
CA ILE A 123 4.08 -25.27 -20.25
C ILE A 123 3.38 -24.86 -21.54
N ASP A 124 4.14 -24.25 -22.44
CA ASP A 124 3.68 -23.93 -23.77
C ASP A 124 3.35 -25.23 -24.51
N LYS A 125 2.09 -25.46 -24.86
CA LYS A 125 1.65 -26.75 -25.44
C LYS A 125 2.14 -26.98 -26.86
N PHE A 126 2.56 -25.93 -27.57
CA PHE A 126 3.06 -26.07 -28.93
C PHE A 126 4.50 -26.58 -28.93
N ASP A 127 5.35 -25.97 -28.11
CA ASP A 127 6.78 -26.26 -28.09
C ASP A 127 7.19 -27.15 -26.89
N ASN A 128 6.26 -27.45 -25.98
CA ASN A 128 6.48 -28.13 -24.70
C ASN A 128 7.53 -27.45 -23.82
N ILE A 129 7.68 -26.13 -23.96
CA ILE A 129 8.64 -25.30 -23.23
C ILE A 129 8.01 -24.81 -21.94
N GLN A 130 8.66 -25.08 -20.80
CA GLN A 130 8.26 -24.47 -19.54
C GLN A 130 8.70 -23.01 -19.48
N LYS A 131 7.73 -22.12 -19.23
CA LYS A 131 7.93 -20.69 -19.00
C LYS A 131 7.52 -20.36 -17.57
N ARG A 132 8.50 -20.02 -16.73
CA ARG A 132 8.30 -19.47 -15.39
C ARG A 132 8.77 -18.03 -15.34
N LEU A 133 7.96 -17.14 -14.78
CA LEU A 133 8.32 -15.76 -14.50
C LEU A 133 7.71 -15.39 -13.16
N THR A 134 8.54 -14.93 -12.22
CA THR A 134 8.05 -14.44 -10.93
C THR A 134 7.32 -13.12 -11.11
N LYS A 135 6.53 -12.73 -10.10
CA LYS A 135 6.16 -11.33 -9.95
C LYS A 135 7.40 -10.45 -9.79
N SER A 136 7.22 -9.17 -10.08
CA SER A 136 8.21 -8.14 -9.80
C SER A 136 8.18 -7.81 -8.30
N TYR A 137 9.30 -8.03 -7.63
CA TYR A 137 9.47 -7.77 -6.20
C TYR A 137 10.10 -6.39 -6.01
N LEU A 138 9.44 -5.52 -5.26
CA LEU A 138 10.05 -4.26 -4.79
C LEU A 138 11.14 -4.59 -3.76
N ILE A 139 12.36 -4.09 -3.98
CA ILE A 139 13.52 -4.38 -3.13
C ILE A 139 14.11 -3.14 -2.46
N SER A 140 13.61 -1.95 -2.81
CA SER A 140 13.94 -0.65 -2.19
C SER A 140 12.72 -0.06 -1.45
N THR A 141 12.76 1.25 -1.18
CA THR A 141 11.57 2.01 -0.79
C THR A 141 10.63 2.21 -1.98
N GLU A 142 9.35 2.51 -1.72
CA GLU A 142 8.37 2.91 -2.75
C GLU A 142 8.74 4.22 -3.46
N LEU A 143 9.64 5.03 -2.87
CA LEU A 143 10.10 6.28 -3.47
C LEU A 143 11.19 6.04 -4.52
N ASP A 144 12.10 5.08 -4.29
CA ASP A 144 13.19 4.77 -5.23
C ASP A 144 12.81 3.67 -6.24
N ASP A 145 11.74 2.91 -5.94
CA ASP A 145 11.05 1.93 -6.78
C ASP A 145 11.96 1.00 -7.61
N LEU A 146 12.93 0.37 -6.97
CA LEU A 146 13.78 -0.66 -7.56
C LEU A 146 13.09 -2.02 -7.44
N ARG A 147 12.82 -2.65 -8.58
CA ARG A 147 12.13 -3.94 -8.62
C ARG A 147 12.90 -5.00 -9.39
N ILE A 148 12.80 -6.26 -8.95
CA ILE A 148 13.41 -7.42 -9.60
C ILE A 148 12.34 -8.46 -9.95
N ALA A 149 12.38 -8.97 -11.18
CA ALA A 149 11.68 -10.19 -11.58
C ALA A 149 12.69 -11.24 -12.09
N LEU A 150 12.37 -12.52 -11.88
CA LEU A 150 13.23 -13.64 -12.20
C LEU A 150 12.44 -14.64 -13.05
N GLY A 151 13.06 -15.19 -14.09
CA GLY A 151 12.41 -16.12 -14.98
C GLY A 151 13.25 -17.34 -15.32
N ASN A 152 12.59 -18.39 -15.80
CA ASN A 152 13.22 -19.52 -16.47
C ASN A 152 12.41 -19.82 -17.72
N TYR A 153 13.06 -19.65 -18.88
CA TYR A 153 12.53 -20.00 -20.18
C TYR A 153 13.42 -21.09 -20.76
N ASP A 154 12.92 -22.32 -20.81
CA ASP A 154 13.65 -23.46 -21.36
C ASP A 154 15.05 -23.69 -20.74
N GLY A 155 15.14 -23.59 -19.42
CA GLY A 155 16.41 -23.70 -18.68
C GLY A 155 17.24 -22.41 -18.64
N LYS A 156 16.90 -21.41 -19.47
CA LYS A 156 17.57 -20.10 -19.48
C LYS A 156 17.03 -19.22 -18.35
N LYS A 157 17.89 -18.94 -17.36
CA LYS A 157 17.54 -18.08 -16.22
C LYS A 157 17.59 -16.61 -16.62
N ILE A 158 16.46 -15.94 -16.52
CA ILE A 158 16.26 -14.53 -16.87
C ILE A 158 16.27 -13.68 -15.61
N PHE A 159 16.87 -12.51 -15.71
CA PHE A 159 16.91 -11.47 -14.71
C PHE A 159 16.34 -10.20 -15.31
N SER A 160 15.34 -9.62 -14.67
CA SER A 160 14.78 -8.33 -15.05
C SER A 160 14.87 -7.40 -13.84
N ILE A 161 15.41 -6.19 -14.03
CA ILE A 161 15.47 -5.15 -13.01
C ILE A 161 14.94 -3.83 -13.58
N GLY A 162 14.10 -3.14 -12.82
CA GLY A 162 13.50 -1.88 -13.22
C GLY A 162 13.66 -0.82 -12.13
N SER A 163 13.80 0.43 -12.55
CA SER A 163 13.91 1.63 -11.69
C SER A 163 13.20 2.81 -12.34
N ILE A 164 12.73 3.74 -11.53
CA ILE A 164 12.14 5.01 -11.99
C ILE A 164 13.17 6.02 -12.49
N HIS A 165 14.48 5.79 -12.26
CA HIS A 165 15.52 6.72 -12.67
C HIS A 165 15.74 6.67 -14.18
N ASP A 166 15.87 7.85 -14.78
CA ASP A 166 16.33 8.01 -16.15
C ASP A 166 17.86 8.02 -16.18
N LEU A 167 18.43 6.98 -16.79
CA LEU A 167 19.89 6.79 -16.94
C LEU A 167 20.31 6.85 -18.41
N GLY A 168 19.50 7.50 -19.25
CA GLY A 168 19.61 7.46 -20.71
C GLY A 168 18.87 6.26 -21.27
N CYS A 169 19.54 5.47 -22.11
CA CYS A 169 18.99 4.24 -22.64
C CYS A 169 19.52 3.00 -21.89
N THR A 170 18.69 1.96 -21.83
CA THR A 170 19.15 0.59 -21.64
C THR A 170 19.50 0.01 -23.00
N SER A 171 20.78 -0.16 -23.28
CA SER A 171 21.28 -0.59 -24.58
C SER A 171 21.90 -2.00 -24.53
N PRO A 172 21.60 -2.88 -25.49
CA PRO A 172 22.25 -4.20 -25.62
C PRO A 172 23.53 -4.13 -26.48
N LEU A 173 23.88 -2.96 -27.02
CA LEU A 173 24.95 -2.81 -28.01
C LEU A 173 26.33 -2.96 -27.36
N SER A 174 27.23 -3.73 -27.98
CA SER A 174 28.52 -4.10 -27.38
C SER A 174 29.40 -2.93 -26.93
N ASN A 175 29.32 -1.79 -27.63
CA ASN A 175 30.13 -0.61 -27.36
C ASN A 175 29.52 0.29 -26.27
N ASP A 176 28.27 0.04 -25.91
CA ASP A 176 27.50 0.85 -24.96
C ASP A 176 26.46 -0.03 -24.26
N VAL A 177 26.93 -1.14 -23.68
CA VAL A 177 26.05 -2.15 -23.09
C VAL A 177 25.69 -1.74 -21.67
N SER A 178 24.41 -1.53 -21.42
CA SER A 178 23.89 -1.25 -20.09
C SER A 178 23.98 -2.49 -19.20
N PHE A 179 24.20 -2.31 -17.91
CA PHE A 179 24.36 -3.43 -16.98
C PHE A 179 23.85 -3.12 -15.57
N ALA A 180 23.46 -4.18 -14.86
CA ALA A 180 23.31 -4.18 -13.42
C ALA A 180 24.55 -4.85 -12.80
N LYS A 181 25.26 -4.13 -11.95
CA LYS A 181 26.39 -4.65 -11.17
C LYS A 181 25.96 -4.80 -9.71
N ILE A 182 25.94 -6.04 -9.25
CA ILE A 182 25.43 -6.44 -7.94
C ILE A 182 26.61 -6.87 -7.09
N LYS A 183 26.85 -6.16 -5.98
CA LYS A 183 27.81 -6.55 -4.96
C LYS A 183 27.05 -7.23 -3.82
N LEU A 184 27.55 -8.39 -3.41
CA LEU A 184 26.96 -9.18 -2.32
C LEU A 184 27.70 -8.91 -1.00
N GLU A 185 27.06 -9.20 0.14
CA GLU A 185 27.63 -8.96 1.47
C GLU A 185 28.92 -9.77 1.72
N ASN A 186 29.08 -10.92 1.06
CA ASN A 186 30.31 -11.72 1.08
C ASN A 186 31.45 -11.14 0.22
N GLY A 187 31.25 -10.00 -0.44
CA GLY A 187 32.23 -9.31 -1.28
C GLY A 187 32.26 -9.76 -2.75
N GLU A 188 31.49 -10.78 -3.14
CA GLU A 188 31.37 -11.18 -4.54
C GLU A 188 30.65 -10.12 -5.38
N ILE A 189 31.04 -10.03 -6.65
CA ILE A 189 30.44 -9.11 -7.63
C ILE A 189 29.91 -9.90 -8.81
N VAL A 190 28.66 -9.65 -9.16
CA VAL A 190 27.97 -10.20 -10.32
C VAL A 190 27.59 -9.05 -11.26
N ILE A 191 27.85 -9.22 -12.56
CA ILE A 191 27.46 -8.26 -13.59
C ILE A 191 26.48 -8.96 -14.52
N ILE A 192 25.28 -8.39 -14.64
CA ILE A 192 24.26 -8.82 -15.58
C ILE A 192 24.16 -7.74 -16.66
N ARG A 193 24.50 -8.10 -17.89
CA ARG A 193 24.44 -7.21 -19.05
C ARG A 193 23.06 -7.29 -19.69
N HIS A 194 22.61 -6.14 -20.19
CA HIS A 194 21.36 -6.08 -20.92
C HIS A 194 21.44 -6.91 -22.20
N ASN A 195 20.36 -7.61 -22.52
CA ASN A 195 20.24 -8.40 -23.74
C ASN A 195 18.83 -8.37 -24.35
N GLY A 196 18.02 -7.39 -23.93
CA GLY A 196 16.70 -7.11 -24.50
C GLY A 196 16.78 -6.04 -25.59
N ASP A 197 15.64 -5.39 -25.81
CA ASP A 197 15.52 -4.30 -26.77
C ASP A 197 16.07 -3.00 -26.19
N LEU A 198 16.56 -2.13 -27.08
CA LEU A 198 16.98 -0.79 -26.68
C LEU A 198 15.75 0.02 -26.24
N ASP A 199 15.78 0.52 -25.01
CA ASP A 199 14.71 1.33 -24.41
C ASP A 199 15.30 2.56 -23.73
N CYS A 200 14.60 3.70 -23.75
CA CYS A 200 15.11 4.97 -23.21
C CYS A 200 14.10 5.63 -22.27
N GLY A 201 14.59 6.27 -21.22
CA GLY A 201 13.78 6.84 -20.14
C GLY A 201 13.95 6.02 -18.86
N SER A 202 12.85 5.56 -18.25
CA SER A 202 12.93 4.75 -17.03
C SER A 202 13.79 3.51 -17.24
N PHE A 203 14.79 3.31 -16.39
CA PHE A 203 15.73 2.20 -16.55
C PHE A 203 15.04 0.85 -16.38
N GLY A 204 14.99 0.05 -17.45
CA GLY A 204 14.61 -1.35 -17.43
C GLY A 204 15.70 -2.20 -18.06
N LEU A 205 16.16 -3.24 -17.38
CA LEU A 205 17.18 -4.14 -17.88
C LEU A 205 16.74 -5.59 -17.77
N ASP A 206 16.66 -6.25 -18.93
CA ASP A 206 16.60 -7.70 -19.05
C ASP A 206 17.98 -8.29 -19.34
N GLY A 207 18.32 -9.38 -18.66
CA GLY A 207 19.59 -10.06 -18.79
C GLY A 207 19.48 -11.55 -18.48
N VAL A 208 20.58 -12.27 -18.73
CA VAL A 208 20.64 -13.72 -18.50
C VAL A 208 21.63 -14.04 -17.40
N ILE A 209 21.20 -14.91 -16.48
CA ILE A 209 22.01 -15.40 -15.38
C ILE A 209 22.73 -16.67 -15.85
N SER A 210 24.06 -16.60 -15.95
CA SER A 210 24.89 -17.79 -16.17
C SER A 210 24.88 -18.69 -14.93
N SER A 211 25.19 -19.98 -15.08
CA SER A 211 25.26 -20.91 -13.94
C SER A 211 26.27 -20.47 -12.87
N SER A 212 27.38 -19.84 -13.27
CA SER A 212 28.35 -19.26 -12.32
C SER A 212 27.76 -18.08 -11.55
N ASN A 213 27.09 -17.16 -12.25
CA ASN A 213 26.43 -16.04 -11.59
C ASN A 213 25.28 -16.51 -10.69
N TYR A 214 24.52 -17.51 -11.09
CA TYR A 214 23.46 -18.09 -10.27
C TYR A 214 23.99 -18.55 -8.91
N ASN A 215 25.08 -19.33 -8.90
CA ASN A 215 25.68 -19.83 -7.65
C ASN A 215 26.18 -18.71 -6.74
N LYS A 216 26.68 -17.61 -7.31
CA LYS A 216 27.07 -16.42 -6.55
C LYS A 216 25.84 -15.71 -5.98
N LEU A 217 24.81 -15.46 -6.80
CA LEU A 217 23.63 -14.70 -6.37
C LEU A 217 22.81 -15.39 -5.28
N ILE A 218 22.93 -16.72 -5.13
CA ILE A 218 22.31 -17.46 -4.02
C ILE A 218 23.21 -17.60 -2.78
N SER A 219 24.48 -17.17 -2.86
CA SER A 219 25.46 -17.40 -1.79
C SER A 219 25.37 -16.37 -0.65
N SER A 220 24.87 -15.17 -0.94
CA SER A 220 24.86 -14.05 0.01
C SER A 220 23.84 -12.98 -0.39
N PRO A 221 23.27 -12.23 0.58
CA PRO A 221 22.38 -11.11 0.29
C PRO A 221 23.06 -9.97 -0.47
N ILE A 222 22.25 -9.10 -1.06
CA ILE A 222 22.71 -7.90 -1.77
C ILE A 222 23.28 -6.88 -0.77
N GLN A 223 24.47 -6.35 -1.06
CA GLN A 223 25.05 -5.20 -0.39
C GLN A 223 24.83 -3.89 -1.17
N LEU A 224 25.02 -3.92 -2.49
CA LEU A 224 24.95 -2.74 -3.36
C LEU A 224 24.53 -3.15 -4.77
N ILE A 225 23.71 -2.35 -5.43
CA ILE A 225 23.40 -2.48 -6.86
C ILE A 225 23.74 -1.19 -7.57
N ARG A 226 24.57 -1.26 -8.61
CA ARG A 226 24.72 -0.19 -9.59
C ARG A 226 23.93 -0.52 -10.84
N LEU A 227 23.04 0.38 -11.23
CA LEU A 227 22.42 0.38 -12.56
C LEU A 227 23.22 1.34 -13.43
N GLN A 228 23.66 0.89 -14.61
CA GLN A 228 24.40 1.70 -15.58
C GLN A 228 23.61 1.73 -16.89
N GLY A 229 23.12 2.91 -17.26
CA GLY A 229 22.61 3.22 -18.60
C GLY A 229 23.67 3.87 -19.47
N THR A 230 23.27 4.36 -20.66
CA THR A 230 24.18 5.04 -21.61
C THR A 230 24.68 6.38 -21.09
N ASP A 231 23.86 7.11 -20.31
CA ASP A 231 24.13 8.50 -19.95
C ASP A 231 24.61 8.64 -18.50
N GLY A 232 24.39 7.62 -17.68
CA GLY A 232 24.73 7.68 -16.26
C GLY A 232 24.54 6.37 -15.51
N TYR A 233 24.72 6.46 -14.20
CA TYR A 233 24.50 5.35 -13.30
C TYR A 233 23.78 5.80 -12.03
N HIS A 234 23.14 4.85 -11.36
CA HIS A 234 22.58 5.04 -10.03
C HIS A 234 22.99 3.87 -9.13
N ASP A 235 23.40 4.21 -7.90
CA ASP A 235 23.81 3.24 -6.88
C ASP A 235 22.72 3.13 -5.81
N TYR A 236 22.29 1.90 -5.55
CA TYR A 236 21.41 1.53 -4.46
C TYR A 236 22.21 0.83 -3.37
N ASP A 237 22.25 1.41 -2.18
CA ASP A 237 22.92 0.88 -0.98
C ASP A 237 21.96 0.58 0.19
N TYR A 238 20.68 0.90 0.03
CA TYR A 238 19.61 0.56 0.97
C TYR A 238 18.56 -0.35 0.31
N PHE A 239 18.20 -1.44 0.99
CA PHE A 239 17.24 -2.42 0.50
C PHE A 239 16.25 -2.83 1.60
N THR A 240 14.97 -2.85 1.27
CA THR A 240 13.92 -3.42 2.12
C THR A 240 13.87 -4.95 2.02
N TYR A 241 14.43 -5.51 0.93
CA TYR A 241 14.51 -6.95 0.69
C TYR A 241 15.83 -7.38 0.03
N LYS A 242 16.92 -7.33 0.79
CA LYS A 242 18.27 -7.70 0.31
C LYS A 242 18.46 -9.18 -0.01
N GLU A 243 17.65 -10.07 0.56
CA GLU A 243 17.73 -11.53 0.35
C GLU A 243 16.96 -12.02 -0.88
N VAL A 244 16.32 -11.12 -1.65
CA VAL A 244 15.45 -11.47 -2.79
C VAL A 244 16.07 -12.46 -3.77
N LEU A 245 17.37 -12.34 -4.08
CA LEU A 245 18.02 -13.24 -5.03
C LEU A 245 18.25 -14.63 -4.42
N VAL A 246 18.63 -14.70 -3.16
CA VAL A 246 18.76 -15.95 -2.39
C VAL A 246 17.40 -16.66 -2.30
N ASP A 247 16.37 -15.91 -1.98
CA ASP A 247 15.03 -16.44 -1.76
C ASP A 247 14.30 -16.83 -3.04
N LYS A 248 14.49 -16.09 -4.14
CA LYS A 248 13.64 -16.20 -5.34
C LYS A 248 14.31 -16.89 -6.52
N LEU A 249 15.63 -16.96 -6.59
CA LEU A 249 16.29 -17.72 -7.65
C LEU A 249 15.99 -19.23 -7.58
N LYS A 250 15.75 -19.77 -6.37
CA LYS A 250 15.31 -21.17 -6.19
C LYS A 250 13.93 -21.47 -6.80
N CYS A 251 13.08 -20.45 -6.98
CA CYS A 251 11.74 -20.59 -7.57
C CYS A 251 11.78 -20.93 -9.07
N ILE A 252 12.85 -20.51 -9.73
CA ILE A 252 13.02 -20.66 -11.18
C ILE A 252 14.05 -21.73 -11.53
N ASN A 253 14.45 -22.57 -10.57
CA ASN A 253 15.34 -23.69 -10.81
C ASN A 253 14.59 -24.95 -11.27
#